data_AF-A0A7X9HUD8-F1
#
_entry.id   AF-A0A7X9HUD8-F1
#
_cell.length_a   1.000
_cell.length_b   1.000
_cell.length_c   1.000
_cell.angle_alpha   90.00
_cell.angle_beta   90.00
_cell.angle_gamma   90.00
#
_symmetry.space_group_name_H-M   'P 1'
#
loop_
_entity.id
_entity.type
_entity.pdbx_description
1 polymer ?
#
loop_
_entity_poly.entity_id
_entity_poly.type
_entity_poly.pdbx_seq_one_letter_code
_entity_poly.pdbx_strand_id
1 'polypeptide(L)'
;MKNKNILITFIVLATIVTSCMNEEIEGFTNQKDASTESSSVITLTTDRVDGILSLSIDVPENKHTQVWIDLNGDGVRAEDGSEDITLFNSYQDYSVQSGLKTISIYGDITYLAGASNDLTGIDISRNPYLTTLNVPLNKL
;
A
#
# COMPACT_ATOMS: atom_id res chain seq x y z
N MET A 1 18.30 8.51 -60.30
CA MET A 1 18.44 7.15 -60.89
C MET A 1 18.12 6.12 -59.82
N LYS A 2 17.14 5.25 -60.13
CA LYS A 2 16.80 3.93 -59.54
C LYS A 2 16.19 3.86 -58.13
N ASN A 3 14.88 3.69 -58.18
CA ASN A 3 13.97 3.14 -57.17
C ASN A 3 14.29 1.66 -56.88
N LYS A 4 13.93 1.17 -55.68
CA LYS A 4 13.20 -0.10 -55.56
C LYS A 4 12.44 -0.23 -54.23
N ASN A 5 11.12 -0.10 -54.32
CA ASN A 5 10.17 -0.60 -53.34
C ASN A 5 10.20 -2.14 -53.37
N ILE A 6 10.26 -2.81 -52.23
CA ILE A 6 9.87 -4.21 -52.11
C ILE A 6 8.79 -4.30 -51.03
N LEU A 7 7.55 -4.43 -51.53
CA LEU A 7 6.36 -4.88 -50.84
C LEU A 7 6.54 -6.37 -50.51
N ILE A 8 6.35 -6.78 -49.26
CA ILE A 8 6.03 -8.19 -48.95
C ILE A 8 4.72 -8.18 -48.17
N THR A 9 3.66 -8.45 -48.92
CA THR A 9 2.32 -8.76 -48.43
C THR A 9 2.34 -10.17 -47.85
N PHE A 10 2.07 -10.33 -46.56
CA PHE A 10 1.67 -11.62 -45.99
C PHE A 10 0.21 -11.55 -45.56
N ILE A 11 -0.65 -12.06 -46.44
CA ILE A 11 -2.02 -12.47 -46.11
C ILE A 11 -1.90 -13.85 -45.48
N VAL A 12 -2.24 -13.99 -44.19
CA VAL A 12 -2.58 -15.29 -43.61
C VAL A 12 -3.88 -15.17 -42.82
N LEU A 13 -4.91 -15.65 -43.52
CA LEU A 13 -6.21 -16.21 -43.11
C LEU A 13 -6.56 -16.24 -41.62
N ALA A 14 -7.60 -15.49 -41.26
CA ALA A 14 -8.26 -15.60 -39.96
C ALA A 14 -8.98 -16.95 -39.84
N THR A 15 -8.69 -17.70 -38.77
CA THR A 15 -9.55 -18.77 -38.28
C THR A 15 -10.06 -18.35 -36.91
N ILE A 16 -11.37 -18.17 -36.81
CA ILE A 16 -12.07 -17.91 -35.56
C ILE A 16 -12.25 -19.28 -34.89
N VAL A 17 -11.67 -19.46 -33.71
CA VAL A 17 -12.04 -20.55 -32.81
C VAL A 17 -12.34 -19.93 -31.46
N THR A 18 -13.64 -19.78 -31.16
CA THR A 18 -14.12 -19.49 -29.81
C THR A 18 -14.16 -20.80 -29.02
N SER A 19 -13.28 -20.93 -28.03
CA SER A 19 -13.47 -21.82 -26.88
C SER A 19 -12.50 -21.41 -25.77
N CYS A 20 -13.03 -21.27 -24.56
CA CYS A 20 -12.28 -20.87 -23.37
C CYS A 20 -11.35 -21.98 -22.85
N MET A 21 -10.29 -21.52 -22.16
CA MET A 21 -9.36 -22.20 -21.23
C MET A 21 -8.04 -22.78 -21.76
N ASN A 22 -6.99 -22.22 -21.15
CA ASN A 22 -5.63 -22.70 -20.86
C ASN A 22 -4.60 -22.88 -21.99
N GLU A 23 -3.46 -22.20 -21.82
CA GLU A 23 -2.14 -22.83 -21.95
C GLU A 23 -1.10 -22.11 -21.08
N GLU A 24 -0.41 -22.91 -20.27
CA GLU A 24 0.70 -22.55 -19.39
C GLU A 24 1.91 -22.11 -20.22
N ILE A 25 2.54 -21.01 -19.84
CA ILE A 25 3.90 -20.68 -20.31
C ILE A 25 4.83 -20.90 -19.12
N GLU A 26 5.53 -22.04 -19.14
CA GLU A 26 6.72 -22.26 -18.36
C GLU A 26 7.92 -21.51 -18.97
N GLY A 27 8.68 -20.84 -18.10
CA GLY A 27 10.07 -20.48 -18.34
C GLY A 27 10.31 -19.10 -18.94
N PHE A 28 10.64 -18.12 -18.09
CA PHE A 28 12.02 -17.61 -17.96
C PHE A 28 12.03 -16.56 -16.84
N THR A 29 12.74 -16.87 -15.77
CA THR A 29 12.98 -16.00 -14.62
C THR A 29 13.72 -14.74 -15.07
N ASN A 30 12.97 -13.66 -15.25
CA ASN A 30 13.48 -12.34 -14.91
C ASN A 30 12.73 -11.96 -13.64
N GLN A 31 13.38 -12.13 -12.50
CA GLN A 31 12.97 -11.49 -11.26
C GLN A 31 13.12 -9.97 -11.49
N LYS A 32 12.14 -9.41 -12.18
CA LYS A 32 11.67 -8.08 -11.88
C LYS A 32 11.15 -8.25 -10.47
N ASP A 33 11.85 -7.70 -9.48
CA ASP A 33 11.18 -7.35 -8.23
C ASP A 33 10.01 -6.46 -8.64
N ALA A 34 8.86 -7.11 -8.85
CA ALA A 34 7.59 -6.47 -8.82
C ALA A 34 7.46 -6.06 -7.36
N SER A 35 7.96 -4.87 -7.04
CA SER A 35 7.50 -4.04 -5.94
C SER A 35 6.00 -3.86 -6.14
N THR A 36 5.25 -4.92 -5.88
CA THR A 36 3.82 -4.89 -5.79
C THR A 36 3.60 -4.14 -4.51
N GLU A 37 3.23 -2.87 -4.64
CA GLU A 37 2.77 -2.06 -3.51
C GLU A 37 1.84 -2.94 -2.68
N SER A 38 2.16 -3.06 -1.40
CA SER A 38 1.39 -3.92 -0.53
C SER A 38 -0.04 -3.41 -0.46
N SER A 39 -1.02 -4.30 -0.70
CA SER A 39 -2.43 -3.98 -0.46
C SER A 39 -2.79 -4.04 1.03
N SER A 40 -1.82 -4.36 1.91
CA SER A 40 -2.00 -4.45 3.35
C SER A 40 -2.29 -3.07 3.93
N VAL A 41 -3.22 -3.03 4.88
CA VAL A 41 -3.60 -1.78 5.54
C VAL A 41 -4.23 -2.03 6.89
N ILE A 42 -3.92 -1.12 7.82
CA ILE A 42 -4.59 -0.99 9.10
C ILE A 42 -5.40 0.30 9.07
N THR A 43 -6.64 0.25 9.54
CA THR A 43 -7.50 1.43 9.65
C THR A 43 -7.74 1.75 11.13
N LEU A 44 -7.50 3.01 11.50
CA LEU A 44 -7.74 3.55 12.83
C LEU A 44 -8.93 4.49 12.79
N THR A 45 -9.81 4.43 13.78
CA THR A 45 -10.87 5.42 14.00
C THR A 45 -10.62 6.12 15.32
N THR A 46 -10.69 7.45 15.34
CA THR A 46 -10.38 8.26 16.53
C THR A 46 -11.41 9.37 16.76
N ASP A 47 -11.67 9.68 18.03
CA ASP A 47 -12.45 10.85 18.41
C ASP A 47 -11.62 12.14 18.58
N ARG A 48 -10.29 12.07 18.47
CA ARG A 48 -9.42 13.24 18.65
C ARG A 48 -9.83 14.43 17.80
N VAL A 49 -9.81 15.60 18.42
CA VAL A 49 -10.22 16.87 17.79
C VAL A 49 -9.04 17.74 17.38
N ASP A 50 -7.86 17.47 17.92
CA ASP A 50 -6.61 18.18 17.59
C ASP A 50 -5.93 17.65 16.32
N GLY A 51 -6.37 16.50 15.82
CA GLY A 51 -5.83 15.89 14.59
C GLY A 51 -4.40 15.37 14.76
N ILE A 52 -3.94 15.09 15.97
CA ILE A 52 -2.59 14.59 16.21
C ILE A 52 -2.67 13.15 16.75
N LEU A 53 -2.03 12.21 16.05
CA LEU A 53 -1.87 10.84 16.53
C LEU A 53 -0.40 10.55 16.84
N SER A 54 -0.11 10.07 18.05
CA SER A 54 1.23 9.62 18.41
C SER A 54 1.35 8.12 18.22
N LEU A 55 2.07 7.68 17.19
CA LEU A 55 2.14 6.28 16.79
C LEU A 55 3.59 5.81 16.65
N SER A 56 3.84 4.53 16.94
CA SER A 56 5.06 3.82 16.60
C SER A 56 4.71 2.67 15.67
N ILE A 57 5.34 2.65 14.50
CA ILE A 57 5.03 1.74 13.40
C ILE A 57 6.33 1.05 12.98
N ASP A 58 6.28 -0.24 12.71
CA ASP A 58 7.41 -0.99 12.16
C ASP A 58 6.97 -1.92 11.02
N VAL A 59 7.87 -2.13 10.08
CA VAL A 59 7.75 -3.06 8.95
C VAL A 59 9.11 -3.74 8.74
N PRO A 60 9.22 -4.83 7.97
CA PRO A 60 10.52 -5.40 7.62
C PRO A 60 11.41 -4.37 6.88
N GLU A 61 12.72 -4.40 7.11
CA GLU A 61 13.67 -3.40 6.57
C GLU A 61 13.59 -3.24 5.04
N ASN A 62 13.41 -4.36 4.32
CA ASN A 62 13.24 -4.36 2.86
C ASN A 62 11.89 -3.80 2.37
N LYS A 63 11.03 -3.36 3.29
CA LYS A 63 9.70 -2.79 3.05
C LYS A 63 9.55 -1.35 3.53
N HIS A 64 10.61 -0.73 4.09
CA HIS A 64 10.56 0.65 4.57
C HIS A 64 10.08 1.68 3.53
N THR A 65 10.31 1.44 2.23
CA THR A 65 9.85 2.34 1.16
C THR A 65 8.41 2.12 0.71
N GLN A 66 7.73 1.07 1.21
CA GLN A 66 6.38 0.63 0.79
C GLN A 66 5.32 0.92 1.87
N VAL A 67 5.65 1.70 2.90
CA VAL A 67 4.78 2.01 4.02
C VAL A 67 4.55 3.51 4.13
N TRP A 68 3.29 3.89 4.30
CA TRP A 68 2.85 5.28 4.36
C TRP A 68 1.54 5.38 5.14
N ILE A 69 1.23 6.59 5.60
CA ILE A 69 0.02 6.90 6.36
C ILE A 69 -0.79 7.93 5.59
N ASP A 70 -2.06 7.62 5.35
CA ASP A 70 -3.02 8.49 4.66
C ASP A 70 -3.46 9.60 5.62
N LEU A 71 -2.81 10.76 5.51
CA LEU A 71 -3.00 11.90 6.41
C LEU A 71 -4.19 12.75 5.97
N ASN A 72 -4.58 12.70 4.70
CA ASN A 72 -5.65 13.53 4.14
C ASN A 72 -6.95 12.76 3.85
N GLY A 73 -6.92 11.43 3.89
CA GLY A 73 -8.06 10.52 3.69
C GLY A 73 -8.41 10.28 2.22
N ASP A 74 -7.53 10.59 1.27
CA ASP A 74 -7.79 10.43 -0.17
C ASP A 74 -7.41 9.05 -0.71
N GLY A 75 -6.73 8.22 0.08
CA GLY A 75 -6.29 6.89 -0.29
C GLY A 75 -5.16 6.87 -1.34
N VAL A 76 -4.46 7.99 -1.54
CA VAL A 76 -3.37 8.17 -2.50
C VAL A 76 -2.14 8.69 -1.79
N ARG A 77 -1.05 7.90 -1.82
CA ARG A 77 0.24 8.32 -1.26
C ARG A 77 0.73 9.62 -1.88
N ALA A 78 1.00 10.62 -1.04
CA ALA A 78 1.53 11.91 -1.48
C ALA A 78 2.89 11.79 -2.21
N GLU A 79 3.01 12.41 -3.39
CA GLU A 79 4.24 12.37 -4.21
C GLU A 79 5.42 13.15 -3.58
N ASP A 80 5.12 14.08 -2.67
CA ASP A 80 6.13 14.87 -1.95
C ASP A 80 6.74 14.15 -0.74
N GLY A 81 6.27 12.92 -0.46
CA GLY A 81 6.73 12.10 0.66
C GLY A 81 6.22 12.55 2.03
N SER A 82 5.28 13.51 2.10
CA SER A 82 4.70 13.98 3.36
C SER A 82 3.97 12.91 4.17
N GLU A 83 3.58 11.82 3.50
CA GLU A 83 2.89 10.66 4.08
C GLU A 83 3.81 9.47 4.35
N ASP A 84 5.10 9.59 4.03
CA ASP A 84 6.07 8.52 4.23
C ASP A 84 6.41 8.35 5.70
N ILE A 85 6.46 7.09 6.15
CA ILE A 85 6.99 6.75 7.47
C ILE A 85 8.51 6.64 7.35
N THR A 86 9.23 7.46 8.11
CA THR A 86 10.70 7.56 8.04
C THR A 86 11.40 7.16 9.33
N LEU A 87 10.68 7.05 10.46
CA LEU A 87 11.18 6.48 11.70
C LEU A 87 10.38 5.21 12.03
N PHE A 88 11.11 4.15 12.33
CA PHE A 88 10.54 2.83 12.58
C PHE A 88 10.76 2.43 14.04
N ASN A 89 9.77 1.74 14.62
CA ASN A 89 9.78 1.32 16.02
C ASN A 89 10.09 2.47 17.00
N SER A 90 9.63 3.68 16.67
CA SER A 90 9.75 4.88 17.49
C SER A 90 8.44 5.66 17.43
N TYR A 91 8.02 6.23 18.56
CA TYR A 91 6.87 7.12 18.58
C TYR A 91 7.18 8.40 17.82
N GLN A 92 6.25 8.80 16.96
CA GLN A 92 6.22 10.10 16.29
C GLN A 92 4.78 10.58 16.16
N ASP A 93 4.63 11.90 16.07
CA ASP A 93 3.32 12.55 15.94
C ASP A 93 2.97 12.74 14.46
N TYR A 94 1.76 12.35 14.10
CA TYR A 94 1.18 12.48 12.77
C TYR A 94 0.04 13.49 12.82
N SER A 95 0.17 14.57 12.05
CA SER A 95 -0.90 15.57 11.89
C SER A 95 -1.81 15.15 10.75
N VAL A 96 -3.05 14.79 11.05
CA VAL A 96 -4.06 14.44 10.05
C VAL A 96 -4.89 15.66 9.65
N GLN A 97 -5.46 15.61 8.44
CA GLN A 97 -6.34 16.67 7.94
C GLN A 97 -7.49 16.93 8.92
N SER A 98 -7.80 18.21 9.11
CA SER A 98 -8.87 18.64 10.01
C SER A 98 -10.20 17.94 9.68
N GLY A 99 -10.82 17.35 10.70
CA GLY A 99 -12.08 16.63 10.58
C GLY A 99 -11.96 15.18 10.11
N LEU A 100 -10.77 14.70 9.71
CA LEU A 100 -10.55 13.30 9.38
C LEU A 100 -10.63 12.44 10.66
N LYS A 101 -11.49 11.41 10.64
CA LYS A 101 -11.74 10.52 11.78
C LYS A 101 -11.28 9.09 11.55
N THR A 102 -11.06 8.74 10.29
CA THR A 102 -10.60 7.42 9.86
C THR A 102 -9.27 7.59 9.14
N ILE A 103 -8.23 6.95 9.66
CA ILE A 103 -6.86 7.05 9.18
C ILE A 103 -6.44 5.67 8.68
N SER A 104 -5.85 5.59 7.50
CA SER A 104 -5.34 4.33 6.93
C SER A 104 -3.82 4.34 6.95
N ILE A 105 -3.22 3.24 7.40
CA ILE A 105 -1.77 3.04 7.36
C ILE A 105 -1.53 1.86 6.42
N TYR A 106 -0.91 2.13 5.28
CA TYR A 106 -0.66 1.15 4.23
C TYR A 106 0.74 0.56 4.38
N GLY A 107 0.87 -0.74 4.13
CA GLY A 107 2.12 -1.48 4.19
C GLY A 107 2.01 -2.78 4.98
N ASP A 108 3.05 -3.62 4.86
CA ASP A 108 3.19 -4.90 5.58
C ASP A 108 3.62 -4.67 7.05
N ILE A 109 2.78 -3.94 7.80
CA ILE A 109 3.00 -3.56 9.20
C ILE A 109 3.15 -4.79 10.09
N THR A 110 4.25 -4.87 10.82
CA THR A 110 4.53 -5.97 11.77
C THR A 110 4.33 -5.54 13.21
N TYR A 111 4.44 -4.23 13.49
CA TYR A 111 4.26 -3.61 14.79
C TYR A 111 3.45 -2.34 14.66
N LEU A 112 2.43 -2.20 15.51
CA LEU A 112 1.72 -0.95 15.70
C LEU A 112 1.54 -0.66 17.20
N ALA A 113 2.01 0.50 17.63
CA ALA A 113 1.70 1.04 18.94
C ALA A 113 1.15 2.47 18.87
N GLY A 114 0.27 2.81 19.80
CA GLY A 114 -0.41 4.10 19.82
C GLY A 114 -1.19 4.28 21.11
N ALA A 115 -0.56 4.87 22.12
CA ALA A 115 -1.18 5.09 23.43
C ALA A 115 -1.94 6.42 23.48
N SER A 116 -3.06 6.45 24.21
CA SER A 116 -3.79 7.70 24.51
C SER A 116 -4.19 8.52 23.28
N ASN A 117 -4.62 7.83 22.21
CA ASN A 117 -5.01 8.44 20.94
C ASN A 117 -6.53 8.55 20.78
N ASP A 118 -7.31 8.34 21.84
CA ASP A 118 -8.77 8.30 21.80
C ASP A 118 -9.32 7.42 20.66
N LEU A 119 -8.61 6.33 20.32
CA LEU A 119 -9.06 5.42 19.28
C LEU A 119 -10.37 4.76 19.71
N THR A 120 -11.39 4.83 18.87
CA THR A 120 -12.71 4.21 19.05
C THR A 120 -12.91 2.99 18.16
N GLY A 121 -11.99 2.75 17.22
CA GLY A 121 -12.00 1.57 16.38
C GLY A 121 -10.62 1.27 15.82
N ILE A 122 -10.36 -0.01 15.61
CA ILE A 122 -9.19 -0.50 14.89
C ILE A 122 -9.59 -1.68 14.02
N ASP A 123 -9.27 -1.61 12.73
CA ASP A 123 -9.41 -2.71 11.79
C ASP A 123 -8.03 -3.13 11.28
N ILE A 124 -7.62 -4.34 11.67
CA ILE A 124 -6.37 -4.99 11.26
C ILE A 124 -6.62 -6.17 10.30
N SER A 125 -7.87 -6.41 9.89
CA SER A 125 -8.25 -7.60 9.12
C SER A 125 -7.56 -7.68 7.74
N ARG A 126 -7.13 -6.53 7.21
CA ARG A 126 -6.38 -6.41 5.95
C ARG A 126 -4.88 -6.26 6.14
N ASN A 127 -4.35 -6.53 7.33
CA ASN A 127 -2.91 -6.60 7.57
C ASN A 127 -2.57 -7.95 8.26
N PRO A 128 -2.28 -9.01 7.50
CA PRO A 128 -1.99 -10.33 8.06
C PRO A 128 -0.57 -10.43 8.67
N TYR A 129 0.25 -9.39 8.54
CA TYR A 129 1.64 -9.36 8.98
C TYR A 129 1.80 -8.83 10.41
N LEU A 130 0.76 -8.23 11.00
CA LEU A 130 0.81 -7.66 12.33
C LEU A 130 1.10 -8.74 13.38
N THR A 131 2.23 -8.60 14.05
CA THR A 131 2.64 -9.51 15.14
C THR A 131 2.48 -8.88 16.51
N THR A 132 2.51 -7.55 16.57
CA THR A 132 2.42 -6.80 17.83
C THR A 132 1.45 -5.64 17.66
N LEU A 133 0.43 -5.61 18.52
CA LEU A 133 -0.51 -4.50 18.65
C LEU A 133 -0.47 -3.99 20.10
N ASN A 134 -0.09 -2.73 20.30
CA ASN A 134 0.03 -2.11 21.62
C ASN A 134 -0.63 -0.72 21.66
N VAL A 135 -1.93 -0.70 21.93
CA VAL A 135 -2.77 0.51 21.87
C VAL A 135 -3.44 0.83 23.23
N PRO A 136 -2.67 0.96 24.32
CA PRO A 136 -3.24 1.16 25.65
C PRO A 136 -3.87 2.56 25.77
N LEU A 137 -4.77 2.71 26.74
CA LEU A 137 -5.38 4.01 27.06
C LEU A 137 -6.19 4.63 25.89
N ASN A 138 -6.75 3.78 25.04
CA ASN A 138 -7.74 4.18 24.03
C ASN A 138 -9.17 3.81 24.46
N LYS A 139 -10.15 4.03 23.58
CA LYS A 139 -11.59 3.78 23.77
C LYS A 139 -12.09 2.64 22.85
N LEU A 140 -11.24 1.62 22.65
CA LEU A 140 -11.46 0.48 21.75
C LEU A 140 -12.42 -0.57 22.34
#